data_AF-A0A9D1A836-F1
#
_entry.id   AF-A0A9D1A836-F1
#
_cell.length_a   1.000
_cell.length_b   1.000
_cell.length_c   1.000
_cell.angle_alpha   90.00
_cell.angle_beta   90.00
_cell.angle_gamma   90.00
#
_symmetry.space_group_name_H-M   'P 1'
#
loop_
_entity.id
_entity.type
_entity.pdbx_description
1 polymer ?
#
loop_
_entity_poly.entity_id
_entity_poly.type
_entity_poly.pdbx_seq_one_letter_code
_entity_poly.pdbx_strand_id
1 'polypeptide(L)'
;MYNRYIPGQDGAYRRERVEEPCPPQPTPRMPVAAPQDCAQEPPPAPPEAEKQQSLWGMDLGDLLLLCILFLILLESQDEDPLPLLITAAAFFLLR
;
A
#
# COMPACT_ATOMS: atom_id res chain seq x y z
N MET A 1 1.28 12.73 21.94
CA MET A 1 1.26 13.95 21.08
C MET A 1 2.28 13.83 19.94
N TYR A 2 1.85 13.75 18.67
CA TYR A 2 2.76 13.80 17.51
C TYR A 2 2.30 14.82 16.44
N ASN A 3 3.23 15.28 15.61
CA ASN A 3 2.94 16.21 14.51
C ASN A 3 2.50 15.44 13.26
N ARG A 4 1.38 15.83 12.67
CA ARG A 4 0.94 15.35 11.35
C ARG A 4 1.28 16.42 10.30
N TYR A 5 1.88 16.00 9.20
CA TYR A 5 2.18 16.88 8.06
C TYR A 5 1.25 16.54 6.92
N ILE A 6 0.51 17.54 6.43
CA ILE A 6 -0.48 17.37 5.35
C ILE A 6 0.08 18.07 4.10
N PRO A 7 0.18 17.37 2.96
CA PRO A 7 0.65 17.98 1.72
C PRO A 7 -0.39 18.99 1.20
N GLY A 8 0.04 20.23 0.98
CA GLY A 8 -0.74 21.26 0.29
C GLY A 8 -0.60 21.14 -1.22
N GLN A 9 -1.56 21.68 -1.96
CA GLN A 9 -1.57 21.64 -3.43
C GLN A 9 -0.38 22.39 -4.05
N ASP A 10 0.21 23.34 -3.32
CA ASP A 10 1.41 24.09 -3.73
C ASP A 10 2.73 23.35 -3.38
N GLY A 11 2.65 22.08 -2.95
CA GLY A 11 3.81 21.27 -2.54
C GLY A 11 4.37 21.60 -1.15
N ALA A 12 3.82 22.60 -0.47
CA ALA A 12 4.18 22.94 0.91
C ALA A 12 3.43 22.05 1.92
N TYR A 13 4.12 21.58 2.94
CA TYR A 13 3.52 20.77 4.00
C TYR A 13 3.03 21.65 5.15
N ARG A 14 1.77 21.51 5.53
CA ARG A 14 1.20 22.17 6.73
C ARG A 14 1.31 21.25 7.94
N ARG A 15 1.86 21.76 9.03
CA ARG A 15 1.98 21.05 10.31
C ARG A 15 0.70 21.23 11.13
N GLU A 16 0.07 20.13 11.50
CA GLU A 16 -1.05 20.11 12.43
C GLU A 16 -0.65 19.30 13.68
N ARG A 17 -0.91 19.87 14.87
CA ARG A 17 -0.68 19.16 16.13
C ARG A 17 -1.91 18.35 16.45
N VAL A 18 -1.77 17.03 16.43
CA VAL A 18 -2.83 16.12 16.86
C VAL A 18 -2.78 16.06 18.38
N GLU A 19 -3.79 16.65 19.03
CA GLU A 19 -3.98 16.48 20.47
C GLU A 19 -4.49 15.06 20.77
N GLU A 20 -3.82 14.38 21.70
CA GLU A 20 -4.26 13.09 22.24
C GLU A 20 -5.67 13.26 22.85
N PRO A 21 -6.60 12.33 22.61
CA PRO A 21 -7.93 12.43 23.19
C PRO A 21 -7.79 12.40 24.73
N CYS A 22 -8.24 13.47 25.39
CA CYS A 22 -8.28 13.52 26.85
C CYS A 22 -9.05 12.30 27.39
N PRO A 23 -8.59 11.65 28.47
CA PRO A 23 -9.40 10.66 29.15
C PRO A 23 -10.70 11.33 29.62
N PRO A 24 -11.86 10.68 29.46
CA PRO A 24 -13.13 11.31 29.80
C PRO A 24 -13.17 11.62 31.30
N GLN A 25 -13.29 12.89 31.66
CA GLN A 25 -13.66 13.28 33.03
C GLN A 25 -15.10 12.84 33.32
N PRO A 26 -15.40 12.35 34.53
CA PRO A 26 -16.76 11.99 34.89
C PRO A 26 -17.62 13.26 35.06
N THR A 27 -18.56 13.49 34.14
CA THR A 27 -19.53 14.59 34.21
C THR A 27 -20.72 14.27 35.13
N PRO A 28 -21.22 15.22 35.94
CA PRO A 28 -22.43 15.03 36.75
C PRO A 28 -23.68 14.91 35.88
N ARG A 29 -24.56 13.96 36.20
CA ARG A 29 -25.77 13.64 35.41
C ARG A 29 -26.83 14.75 35.49
N MET A 30 -27.24 15.26 34.34
CA MET A 30 -28.47 16.06 34.14
C MET A 30 -29.51 15.28 33.32
N PRO A 31 -30.81 15.63 33.38
CA PRO A 31 -31.90 14.77 32.94
C PRO A 31 -31.95 14.61 31.42
N VAL A 32 -32.29 13.39 31.01
CA VAL A 32 -32.30 12.85 29.66
C VAL A 32 -33.15 13.68 28.70
N ALA A 33 -32.50 14.26 27.68
CA ALA A 33 -33.14 14.62 26.42
C ALA A 33 -33.13 13.40 25.48
N ALA A 34 -34.18 13.30 24.66
CA ALA A 34 -34.49 12.19 23.76
C ALA A 34 -33.28 11.57 23.04
N PRO A 35 -33.28 10.25 22.77
CA PRO A 35 -32.20 9.62 22.02
C PRO A 35 -32.25 10.17 20.59
N GLN A 36 -31.37 11.13 20.29
CA GLN A 36 -31.02 11.36 18.90
C GLN A 36 -30.24 10.13 18.46
N ASP A 37 -30.81 9.40 17.51
CA ASP A 37 -30.11 8.43 16.70
C ASP A 37 -28.93 9.13 16.03
N CYS A 38 -27.82 9.23 16.75
CA CYS A 38 -26.51 9.38 16.14
C CYS A 38 -26.27 8.06 15.42
N ALA A 39 -26.76 7.95 14.20
CA ALA A 39 -26.24 7.00 13.24
C ALA A 39 -24.73 7.24 13.18
N GLN A 40 -23.97 6.45 13.94
CA GLN A 40 -22.52 6.39 13.80
C GLN A 40 -22.28 5.99 12.36
N GLU A 41 -21.81 6.95 11.56
CA GLU A 41 -21.29 6.64 10.25
C GLU A 41 -20.18 5.60 10.46
N PRO A 42 -20.29 4.41 9.85
CA PRO A 42 -19.31 3.36 10.06
C PRO A 42 -17.94 3.89 9.65
N PRO A 43 -16.86 3.52 10.37
CA PRO A 43 -15.52 3.97 10.02
C PRO A 43 -15.24 3.66 8.54
N PRO A 44 -14.58 4.56 7.78
CA PRO A 44 -14.23 4.28 6.40
C PRO A 44 -13.46 2.97 6.38
N ALA A 45 -13.93 2.04 5.54
CA ALA A 45 -13.31 0.74 5.38
C ALA A 45 -11.81 0.94 5.10
N PRO A 46 -10.92 0.10 5.67
CA PRO A 46 -9.51 0.14 5.31
C PRO A 46 -9.38 0.08 3.79
N PRO A 47 -8.44 0.83 3.18
CA PRO A 47 -8.23 0.78 1.74
C PRO A 47 -8.08 -0.70 1.35
N GLU A 48 -8.94 -1.15 0.44
CA GLU A 48 -8.89 -2.51 -0.08
C GLU A 48 -7.46 -2.74 -0.52
N ALA A 49 -6.76 -3.67 0.15
CA ALA A 49 -5.43 -4.07 -0.23
C ALA A 49 -5.52 -4.47 -1.71
N GLU A 50 -4.89 -3.67 -2.56
CA GLU A 50 -4.89 -3.83 -4.00
C GLU A 50 -4.50 -5.28 -4.26
N LYS A 51 -5.48 -6.07 -4.67
CA LYS A 51 -5.36 -7.51 -4.81
C LYS A 51 -4.26 -7.74 -5.85
N GLN A 52 -3.04 -8.03 -5.38
CA GLN A 52 -1.87 -8.21 -6.22
C GLN A 52 -2.30 -9.11 -7.38
N GLN A 53 -2.27 -8.55 -8.59
CA GLN A 53 -2.80 -9.20 -9.78
C GLN A 53 -1.84 -10.32 -10.16
N SER A 54 -1.93 -11.44 -9.44
CA SER A 54 -1.21 -12.64 -9.77
C SER A 54 -1.89 -13.28 -10.97
N LEU A 55 -1.28 -13.08 -12.13
CA LEU A 55 -1.64 -13.81 -13.33
C LEU A 55 -0.96 -15.17 -13.25
N TRP A 56 -1.76 -16.24 -13.24
CA TRP A 56 -1.27 -17.63 -13.21
C TRP A 56 -0.36 -18.00 -12.01
N GLY A 57 -0.52 -17.36 -10.85
CA GLY A 57 0.28 -17.68 -9.66
C GLY A 57 1.70 -17.11 -9.68
N MET A 58 2.06 -16.36 -10.72
CA MET A 58 3.26 -15.51 -10.75
C MET A 58 2.91 -14.10 -10.30
N ASP A 59 3.83 -13.46 -9.59
CA ASP A 59 3.71 -12.05 -9.27
C ASP A 59 3.88 -11.23 -10.56
N LEU A 60 3.26 -10.06 -10.63
CA LEU A 60 3.40 -9.17 -11.79
C LEU A 60 4.87 -8.78 -12.01
N GLY A 61 5.64 -8.62 -10.94
CA GLY A 61 7.08 -8.34 -11.00
C GLY A 61 7.85 -9.49 -11.64
N ASP A 62 7.52 -10.74 -11.33
CA ASP A 62 8.18 -11.92 -11.91
C ASP A 62 7.88 -12.03 -13.41
N LEU A 63 6.63 -11.78 -13.80
CA LEU A 63 6.23 -11.80 -15.21
C LEU A 63 6.96 -10.69 -15.99
N LEU A 64 7.06 -9.49 -15.41
CA LEU A 64 7.77 -8.38 -16.01
C LEU A 64 9.27 -8.69 -16.16
N LEU A 65 9.89 -9.27 -15.12
CA LEU A 65 11.28 -9.69 -15.19
C LEU A 65 11.50 -10.73 -16.29
N LEU A 66 10.59 -11.72 -16.40
CA LEU A 66 10.66 -12.73 -17.45
C LEU A 66 10.53 -12.14 -18.84
N CYS A 67 9.61 -11.19 -19.02
CA CYS A 67 9.46 -10.45 -20.27
C CYS A 67 10.74 -9.68 -20.62
N ILE A 68 11.35 -8.98 -19.66
CA ILE A 68 12.60 -8.23 -19.89
C ILE A 68 13.72 -9.19 -20.30
N LEU A 69 13.87 -10.29 -19.56
CA LEU A 69 14.91 -11.29 -19.83
C LEU A 69 14.71 -11.93 -21.21
N PHE A 70 13.47 -12.19 -21.60
CA PHE A 70 13.13 -12.69 -22.94
C PHE A 70 13.45 -11.68 -24.04
N LEU A 71 13.13 -10.39 -23.84
CA LEU A 71 13.47 -9.34 -24.80
C LEU A 71 14.99 -9.23 -24.99
N ILE A 72 15.76 -9.30 -23.91
CA ILE A 72 17.23 -9.31 -23.97
C ILE A 72 17.71 -10.54 -24.75
N LEU A 73 17.10 -11.71 -24.54
CA LEU A 73 17.45 -12.95 -25.26
C LEU A 73 17.20 -12.83 -26.77
N LEU A 74 16.13 -12.13 -27.17
CA LEU A 74 15.87 -11.87 -28.59
C LEU A 74 16.88 -10.92 -29.21
N GLU A 75 17.38 -9.96 -28.43
CA GLU A 75 18.37 -8.97 -28.87
C GLU A 75 19.79 -9.55 -28.89
N SER A 76 20.07 -10.58 -28.08
CA SER A 76 21.42 -11.15 -27.88
C SER A 76 21.91 -12.05 -29.02
N GLN A 77 21.56 -11.77 -30.28
CA GLN A 77 21.76 -12.68 -31.43
C GLN A 77 23.21 -13.21 -31.57
N ASP A 78 24.21 -12.42 -31.23
CA ASP A 78 25.64 -12.78 -31.30
C ASP A 78 26.28 -13.10 -29.93
N GLU A 79 25.55 -12.91 -28.83
CA GLU A 79 26.05 -13.08 -27.47
C GLU A 79 25.64 -14.45 -26.91
N ASP A 80 26.45 -15.00 -26.00
CA ASP A 80 26.15 -16.26 -25.33
C ASP A 80 24.85 -16.14 -24.50
N PRO A 81 23.78 -16.91 -24.80
CA PRO A 81 22.51 -16.82 -24.07
C PRO A 81 22.55 -17.56 -22.72
N LEU A 82 23.60 -18.34 -22.47
CA LEU A 82 23.79 -19.15 -21.26
C LEU A 82 23.72 -18.33 -19.96
N PRO A 83 24.47 -17.23 -19.76
CA PRO A 83 24.37 -16.40 -18.56
C PRO A 83 22.94 -15.88 -18.31
N LEU A 84 22.23 -15.53 -19.39
CA LEU A 84 20.86 -15.04 -19.31
C LEU A 84 19.89 -16.16 -18.88
N LEU A 85 20.04 -17.35 -19.46
CA LEU A 85 19.29 -18.56 -19.10
C LEU A 85 19.58 -19.01 -17.66
N ILE A 86 20.83 -18.96 -17.22
CA ILE A 86 21.24 -19.27 -15.85
C ILE A 86 20.60 -18.27 -14.88
N THR A 87 20.58 -16.99 -15.22
CA THR A 87 19.93 -15.95 -14.41
C THR A 87 18.42 -16.19 -14.30
N ALA A 88 17.76 -16.56 -15.41
CA ALA A 88 16.35 -16.96 -15.41
C ALA A 88 16.11 -18.16 -14.48
N ALA A 89 16.92 -19.22 -14.64
CA ALA A 89 16.79 -20.44 -13.87
C ALA A 89 17.06 -20.21 -12.39
N ALA A 90 18.08 -19.42 -12.04
CA ALA A 90 18.35 -19.02 -10.67
C ALA A 90 17.17 -18.25 -10.07
N PHE A 91 16.59 -17.31 -10.83
CA PHE A 91 15.41 -16.57 -10.38
C PHE A 91 14.21 -17.50 -10.08
N PHE A 92 13.96 -18.50 -10.92
CA PHE A 92 12.92 -19.50 -10.66
C PHE A 92 13.23 -20.48 -9.53
N LEU A 93 14.50 -20.86 -9.34
CA LEU A 93 14.92 -21.83 -8.33
C LEU A 93 15.09 -21.21 -6.93
N LEU A 94 15.35 -19.90 -6.85
CA LEU A 94 15.50 -19.17 -5.58
C LEU A 94 14.18 -18.56 -5.07
N ARG A 95 13.10 -18.66 -5.85
CA ARG A 95 11.74 -18.27 -5.46
C ARG A 95 11.04 -19.40 -4.72
#